data_AF-A0A6U3T936-F1
#
_entry.id   AF-A0A6U3T936-F1
#
_cell.length_a   1.000
_cell.length_b   1.000
_cell.length_c   1.000
_cell.angle_alpha   90.00
_cell.angle_beta   90.00
_cell.angle_gamma   90.00
#
_symmetry.space_group_name_H-M   'P 1'
#
loop_
_entity.id
_entity.type
_entity.pdbx_description
1 polymer ?
#
loop_
_entity_poly.entity_id
_entity_poly.type
_entity_poly.pdbx_seq_one_letter_code
_entity_poly.pdbx_strand_id
1 'polypeptide(L)'
;MVDESTPLNAATATAAATAVAANVTTTADGHVKVGGVDVDTKAIKAAAAAVLTKENADKAKVFAKAQYDKLKKIASDGNMSLTFLALVGGVAMMVTSVMGVVGRFLTLSWVGALFDVYIFFFGVLVVFLEWKKFPGRDKYNMVIHTYFHFLDYIWGRGVLYFVAGSLQFSLFGLLDIAVGGFMCFVGILYIIVGKIAHAKFVNAKEAMLSEHTIAAKFNEADVEDKGSINLEQFEIMTKSLGMELEKREVEIAFLEIPKVSDKEDRITLESFKNWWTKADTLDFV
;
A
#
# COMPACT_ATOMS: atom_id res chain seq x y z
N MET A 1 49.96 -7.26 3.96
CA MET A 1 49.21 -7.98 2.91
C MET A 1 47.81 -8.19 3.46
N VAL A 2 46.85 -7.53 2.83
CA VAL A 2 45.41 -7.58 3.16
C VAL A 2 44.86 -8.91 2.69
N ASP A 3 44.03 -9.57 3.51
CA ASP A 3 42.70 -10.12 3.15
C ASP A 3 42.12 -10.90 4.33
N GLU A 4 40.82 -11.04 4.57
CA GLU A 4 39.59 -10.45 4.06
C GLU A 4 38.56 -10.92 5.09
N SER A 5 38.08 -10.06 5.98
CA SER A 5 37.03 -10.45 6.93
C SER A 5 35.71 -10.50 6.16
N THR A 6 35.39 -11.65 5.58
CA THR A 6 34.16 -11.87 4.83
C THR A 6 32.96 -11.60 5.77
N PRO A 7 32.10 -10.60 5.49
CA PRO A 7 30.96 -10.34 6.34
C PRO A 7 29.97 -11.51 6.23
N LEU A 8 29.64 -12.10 7.39
CA LEU A 8 28.64 -13.15 7.55
C LEU A 8 27.35 -12.69 6.85
N ASN A 9 26.96 -13.36 5.77
CA ASN A 9 25.82 -12.91 4.97
C ASN A 9 24.53 -13.03 5.83
N ALA A 10 23.65 -12.04 5.72
CA ALA A 10 22.43 -11.97 6.53
C ALA A 10 21.51 -13.19 6.34
N ALA A 11 21.55 -13.86 5.18
CA ALA A 11 20.78 -15.06 4.90
C ALA A 11 21.28 -16.29 5.69
N THR A 12 22.59 -16.41 5.92
CA THR A 12 23.17 -17.45 6.80
C THR A 12 22.77 -17.24 8.26
N ALA A 13 22.63 -15.99 8.72
CA ALA A 13 22.16 -15.70 10.07
C ALA A 13 20.66 -16.02 10.26
N THR A 14 19.82 -15.72 9.26
CA THR A 14 18.38 -16.03 9.32
C THR A 14 18.07 -17.52 9.19
N ALA A 15 18.82 -18.25 8.36
CA ALA A 15 18.70 -19.71 8.24
C ALA A 15 19.10 -20.42 9.54
N ALA A 16 20.16 -19.96 10.21
CA ALA A 16 20.57 -20.47 11.51
C ALA A 16 19.52 -20.20 12.60
N ALA A 17 18.93 -19.00 12.63
CA ALA A 17 17.89 -18.66 13.61
C ALA A 17 16.61 -19.49 13.44
N THR A 18 16.21 -19.77 12.20
CA THR A 18 15.00 -20.54 11.88
C THR A 18 15.19 -22.03 12.17
N ALA A 19 16.37 -22.59 11.89
CA ALA A 19 16.70 -23.98 12.21
C ALA A 19 16.77 -24.25 13.73
N VAL A 20 17.16 -23.25 14.51
CA VAL A 20 17.19 -23.34 15.98
C VAL A 20 15.77 -23.30 16.58
N ALA A 21 14.84 -22.54 16.00
CA ALA A 21 13.47 -22.46 16.52
C ALA A 21 12.66 -23.77 16.36
N ALA A 22 12.96 -24.58 15.34
CA ALA A 22 12.15 -25.76 14.99
C ALA A 22 12.42 -27.02 15.85
N ASN A 23 13.49 -27.06 16.65
CA ASN A 23 13.92 -28.27 17.38
C ASN A 23 14.20 -28.05 18.87
N VAL A 24 13.59 -27.02 19.49
CA VAL A 24 13.77 -26.72 20.91
C VAL A 24 12.71 -27.42 21.76
N THR A 25 13.07 -28.58 22.33
CA THR A 25 12.33 -29.17 23.45
C THR A 25 12.96 -28.71 24.76
N THR A 26 12.18 -28.03 25.59
CA THR A 26 12.59 -27.61 26.93
C THR A 26 12.38 -28.76 27.90
N THR A 27 13.47 -29.32 28.42
CA THR A 27 13.41 -30.26 29.55
C THR A 27 13.18 -29.50 30.87
N ALA A 28 12.49 -30.13 31.84
CA ALA A 28 12.10 -29.53 33.11
C ALA A 28 13.28 -28.99 33.95
N ASP A 29 14.50 -29.42 33.62
CA ASP A 29 15.73 -29.11 34.34
C ASP A 29 16.43 -27.83 33.83
N GLY A 30 15.81 -27.10 32.89
CA GLY A 30 16.32 -25.80 32.39
C GLY A 30 17.41 -25.89 31.31
N HIS A 31 17.77 -27.08 30.86
CA HIS A 31 18.65 -27.32 29.72
C HIS A 31 17.85 -27.40 28.41
N VAL A 32 18.40 -26.86 27.32
CA VAL A 32 17.82 -26.93 25.97
C VAL A 32 18.75 -27.76 25.10
N LYS A 33 18.25 -28.89 24.60
CA LYS A 33 18.96 -29.73 23.64
C LYS A 33 18.48 -29.44 22.24
N VAL A 34 19.40 -29.01 21.36
CA VAL A 34 19.14 -28.86 19.93
C VAL A 34 19.93 -29.95 19.20
N GLY A 35 19.24 -30.93 18.62
CA GLY A 35 19.89 -32.04 17.91
C GLY A 35 20.79 -32.92 18.79
N GLY A 36 20.50 -33.06 20.08
CA GLY A 36 21.28 -33.87 21.02
C GLY A 36 22.50 -33.17 21.63
N VAL A 37 22.81 -31.94 21.21
CA VAL A 37 23.85 -31.10 21.81
C VAL A 37 23.25 -30.26 22.93
N ASP A 38 23.84 -30.33 24.13
CA ASP A 38 23.50 -29.44 25.25
C ASP A 38 23.96 -28.02 24.91
N VAL A 39 23.00 -27.13 24.66
CA VAL A 39 23.30 -25.74 24.35
C VAL A 39 23.16 -24.91 25.62
N ASP A 40 24.24 -24.23 26.01
CA ASP A 40 24.27 -23.34 27.16
C ASP A 40 23.30 -22.16 26.94
N THR A 41 22.17 -22.19 27.64
CA THR A 41 21.12 -21.17 27.57
C THR A 41 21.61 -19.80 28.04
N LYS A 42 22.72 -19.75 28.81
CA LYS A 42 23.39 -18.50 29.20
C LYS A 42 24.08 -17.83 28.02
N ALA A 43 24.71 -18.62 27.14
CA ALA A 43 25.35 -18.12 25.93
C ALA A 43 24.32 -17.59 24.91
N ILE A 44 23.18 -18.28 24.76
CA ILE A 44 22.08 -17.81 23.90
C ILE A 44 21.48 -16.50 24.44
N LYS A 45 21.21 -16.41 25.75
CA LYS A 45 20.70 -15.16 26.35
C LYS A 45 21.70 -14.01 26.21
N ALA A 46 22.99 -14.28 26.39
CA ALA A 46 24.03 -13.27 26.19
C ALA A 46 24.12 -12.82 24.73
N ALA A 47 24.01 -13.73 23.76
CA ALA A 47 24.00 -13.41 22.33
C ALA A 47 22.73 -12.63 21.94
N ALA A 48 21.56 -13.02 22.42
CA ALA A 48 20.31 -12.28 22.20
C ALA A 48 20.35 -10.88 22.80
N ALA A 49 20.92 -10.73 24.00
CA ALA A 49 21.12 -9.43 24.64
C ALA A 49 22.16 -8.56 23.90
N ALA A 50 23.20 -9.18 23.31
CA ALA A 50 24.19 -8.48 22.48
C ALA A 50 23.60 -8.00 21.14
N VAL A 51 22.69 -8.78 20.55
CA VAL A 51 21.97 -8.39 19.32
C VAL A 51 20.96 -7.26 19.60
N LEU A 52 20.32 -7.28 20.77
CA LEU A 52 19.41 -6.22 21.28
C LEU A 52 20.13 -5.09 22.01
N THR A 53 21.38 -4.80 21.67
CA THR A 53 22.08 -3.62 22.22
C THR A 53 21.38 -2.33 21.76
N LYS A 54 21.37 -1.32 22.64
CA LYS A 54 20.84 0.02 22.32
C LYS A 54 21.38 0.58 21.00
N GLU A 55 22.64 0.29 20.69
CA GLU A 55 23.28 0.71 19.45
C GLU A 55 22.60 0.14 18.19
N ASN A 56 22.22 -1.14 18.20
CA ASN A 56 21.51 -1.76 17.09
C ASN A 56 20.06 -1.25 16.98
N ALA A 57 19.41 -0.98 18.12
CA ALA A 57 18.08 -0.38 18.15
C ALA A 57 18.08 1.04 17.55
N ASP A 58 19.11 1.85 17.84
CA ASP A 58 19.24 3.21 17.30
C ASP A 58 19.58 3.19 15.80
N LYS A 59 20.46 2.27 15.36
CA LYS A 59 20.72 2.05 13.92
C LYS A 59 19.45 1.62 13.17
N ALA A 60 18.64 0.74 13.75
CA ALA A 60 17.36 0.34 13.17
C ALA A 60 16.38 1.51 13.06
N LYS A 61 16.29 2.38 14.08
CA LYS A 61 15.47 3.60 14.03
C LYS A 61 15.94 4.59 12.96
N VAL A 62 17.26 4.82 12.84
CA VAL A 62 17.81 5.71 11.82
C VAL A 62 17.55 5.17 10.42
N PHE A 63 17.74 3.86 10.20
CA PHE A 63 17.43 3.22 8.92
C PHE A 63 15.93 3.28 8.61
N ALA A 64 15.06 2.99 9.59
CA ALA A 64 13.62 3.09 9.43
C ALA A 64 13.19 4.53 9.09
N LYS A 65 13.78 5.54 9.73
CA LYS A 65 13.51 6.96 9.43
C LYS A 65 13.99 7.35 8.03
N ALA A 66 15.19 6.93 7.64
CA ALA A 66 15.73 7.20 6.30
C ALA A 66 14.91 6.50 5.20
N GLN A 67 14.44 5.27 5.44
CA GLN A 67 13.53 4.57 4.53
C GLN A 67 12.16 5.25 4.49
N TYR A 68 11.65 5.72 5.63
CA TYR A 68 10.43 6.50 5.71
C TYR A 68 10.53 7.81 4.92
N ASP A 69 11.63 8.55 5.03
CA ASP A 69 11.84 9.80 4.30
C ASP A 69 12.00 9.56 2.79
N LYS A 70 12.68 8.48 2.39
CA LYS A 70 12.74 8.04 0.99
C LYS A 70 11.38 7.59 0.47
N LEU A 71 10.62 6.81 1.24
CA LEU A 71 9.26 6.41 0.90
C LEU A 71 8.35 7.62 0.80
N LYS A 72 8.50 8.61 1.67
CA LYS A 72 7.77 9.88 1.62
C LYS A 72 8.10 10.66 0.36
N LYS A 73 9.38 10.68 -0.05
CA LYS A 73 9.81 11.33 -1.30
C LYS A 73 9.40 10.54 -2.55
N ILE A 74 9.40 9.21 -2.53
CA ILE A 74 8.91 8.38 -3.64
C ILE A 74 7.38 8.45 -3.73
N ALA A 75 6.71 8.55 -2.58
CA ALA A 75 5.28 8.81 -2.51
C ALA A 75 4.95 10.18 -3.11
N SER A 76 5.81 11.21 -2.90
CA SER A 76 5.64 12.50 -3.58
C SER A 76 6.10 12.53 -5.04
N ASP A 77 7.06 11.68 -5.37
CA ASP A 77 7.59 11.36 -6.71
C ASP A 77 6.54 10.84 -7.70
N GLY A 78 5.45 10.29 -7.19
CA GLY A 78 4.41 9.73 -8.02
C GLY A 78 4.03 8.33 -7.61
N ASN A 79 2.81 8.25 -7.09
CA ASN A 79 1.88 7.13 -7.06
C ASN A 79 2.01 6.12 -8.25
N MET A 80 2.60 6.48 -9.40
CA MET A 80 3.00 5.52 -10.46
C MET A 80 3.85 4.36 -9.95
N SER A 81 4.78 4.61 -9.03
CA SER A 81 5.65 3.56 -8.49
C SER A 81 4.87 2.54 -7.69
N LEU A 82 3.94 2.98 -6.84
CA LEU A 82 3.08 2.12 -6.03
C LEU A 82 2.10 1.31 -6.88
N THR A 83 1.46 1.96 -7.87
CA THR A 83 0.63 1.27 -8.88
C THR A 83 1.42 0.19 -9.60
N PHE A 84 2.65 0.50 -10.03
CA PHE A 84 3.48 -0.48 -10.73
C PHE A 84 3.89 -1.66 -9.82
N LEU A 85 4.25 -1.39 -8.57
CA LEU A 85 4.57 -2.43 -7.59
C LEU A 85 3.36 -3.33 -7.30
N ALA A 86 2.19 -2.75 -7.11
CA ALA A 86 0.94 -3.49 -6.93
C ALA A 86 0.58 -4.31 -8.18
N LEU A 87 0.80 -3.76 -9.38
CA LEU A 87 0.60 -4.49 -10.64
C LEU A 87 1.53 -5.70 -10.76
N VAL A 88 2.83 -5.52 -10.51
CA VAL A 88 3.82 -6.61 -10.54
C VAL A 88 3.47 -7.66 -9.48
N GLY A 89 3.06 -7.22 -8.29
CA GLY A 89 2.58 -8.09 -7.23
C GLY A 89 1.36 -8.91 -7.66
N GLY A 90 0.33 -8.27 -8.22
CA GLY A 90 -0.87 -8.95 -8.72
C GLY A 90 -0.57 -9.99 -9.82
N VAL A 91 0.32 -9.67 -10.76
CA VAL A 91 0.77 -10.64 -11.78
C VAL A 91 1.53 -11.80 -11.13
N ALA A 92 2.41 -11.53 -10.19
CA ALA A 92 3.10 -12.58 -9.43
C ALA A 92 2.08 -13.49 -8.72
N MET A 93 1.11 -12.93 -8.00
CA MET A 93 0.04 -13.70 -7.33
C MET A 93 -0.69 -14.63 -8.30
N MET A 94 -0.99 -14.17 -9.52
CA MET A 94 -1.64 -15.00 -10.55
C MET A 94 -0.75 -16.17 -10.98
N VAL A 95 0.53 -15.93 -11.24
CA VAL A 95 1.46 -17.00 -11.69
C VAL A 95 1.64 -18.04 -10.59
N THR A 96 1.84 -17.59 -9.35
CA THR A 96 2.12 -18.46 -8.21
C THR A 96 0.89 -19.30 -7.82
N SER A 97 -0.31 -18.72 -7.89
CA SER A 97 -1.56 -19.46 -7.66
C SER A 97 -1.81 -20.53 -8.71
N VAL A 98 -1.56 -20.27 -10.00
CA VAL A 98 -1.68 -21.29 -11.06
C VAL A 98 -0.75 -22.47 -10.80
N MET A 99 0.50 -22.20 -10.41
CA MET A 99 1.45 -23.25 -10.02
C MET A 99 0.99 -24.00 -8.76
N GLY A 100 0.45 -23.28 -7.77
CA GLY A 100 -0.13 -23.84 -6.55
C GLY A 100 -1.28 -24.81 -6.82
N VAL A 101 -2.25 -24.42 -7.65
CA VAL A 101 -3.39 -25.28 -8.04
C VAL A 101 -2.90 -26.59 -8.64
N VAL A 102 -1.96 -26.54 -9.59
CA VAL A 102 -1.42 -27.74 -10.24
C VAL A 102 -0.72 -28.66 -9.22
N GLY A 103 0.12 -28.09 -8.35
CA GLY A 103 0.81 -28.86 -7.31
C GLY A 103 -0.15 -29.49 -6.31
N ARG A 104 -1.19 -28.77 -5.88
CA ARG A 104 -2.17 -29.25 -4.90
C ARG A 104 -3.17 -30.25 -5.45
N PHE A 105 -3.45 -30.17 -6.74
CA PHE A 105 -4.26 -31.17 -7.43
C PHE A 105 -3.53 -32.52 -7.44
N LEU A 106 -2.22 -32.54 -7.64
CA LEU A 106 -1.40 -33.76 -7.59
C LEU A 106 -1.29 -34.34 -6.17
N THR A 107 -1.31 -33.50 -5.14
CA THR A 107 -1.28 -33.94 -3.73
C THR A 107 -2.67 -34.21 -3.14
N LEU A 108 -3.75 -34.13 -3.94
CA LEU A 108 -5.15 -34.31 -3.54
C LEU A 108 -5.62 -33.38 -2.40
N SER A 109 -5.00 -32.21 -2.23
CA SER A 109 -5.41 -31.20 -1.24
C SER A 109 -6.43 -30.21 -1.82
N TRP A 110 -7.70 -30.63 -1.85
CA TRP A 110 -8.80 -29.84 -2.41
C TRP A 110 -8.96 -28.47 -1.74
N VAL A 111 -8.80 -28.41 -0.42
CA VAL A 111 -8.94 -27.16 0.35
C VAL A 111 -7.86 -26.17 -0.04
N GLY A 112 -6.61 -26.62 -0.19
CA GLY A 112 -5.54 -25.73 -0.63
C GLY A 112 -5.73 -25.30 -2.09
N ALA A 113 -6.13 -26.20 -2.99
CA ALA A 113 -6.43 -25.82 -4.37
C ALA A 113 -7.52 -24.73 -4.44
N LEU A 114 -8.53 -24.80 -3.57
CA LEU A 114 -9.57 -23.78 -3.46
C LEU A 114 -8.99 -22.41 -3.06
N PHE A 115 -8.11 -22.35 -2.06
CA PHE A 115 -7.45 -21.09 -1.67
C PHE A 115 -6.63 -20.48 -2.82
N ASP A 116 -5.93 -21.30 -3.60
CA ASP A 116 -5.16 -20.80 -4.75
C ASP A 116 -6.07 -20.20 -5.82
N VAL A 117 -7.24 -20.79 -6.07
CA VAL A 117 -8.24 -20.22 -6.98
C VAL A 117 -8.72 -18.85 -6.49
N TYR A 118 -8.99 -18.67 -5.19
CA TYR A 118 -9.34 -17.36 -4.65
C TYR A 118 -8.20 -16.34 -4.82
N ILE A 119 -6.97 -16.74 -4.54
CA ILE A 119 -5.78 -15.89 -4.69
C ILE A 119 -5.57 -15.48 -6.15
N PHE A 120 -5.82 -16.39 -7.10
CA PHE A 120 -5.80 -16.09 -8.52
C PHE A 120 -6.78 -14.98 -8.88
N PHE A 121 -8.03 -15.07 -8.41
CA PHE A 121 -9.04 -14.03 -8.65
C PHE A 121 -8.67 -12.69 -7.98
N PHE A 122 -8.09 -12.71 -6.77
CA PHE A 122 -7.56 -11.50 -6.17
C PHE A 122 -6.43 -10.89 -7.00
N GLY A 123 -5.49 -11.69 -7.51
CA GLY A 123 -4.43 -11.23 -8.40
C GLY A 123 -4.98 -10.57 -9.67
N VAL A 124 -5.98 -11.19 -10.29
CA VAL A 124 -6.71 -10.63 -11.44
C VAL A 124 -7.35 -9.28 -11.09
N LEU A 125 -8.03 -9.21 -9.93
CA LEU A 125 -8.65 -7.97 -9.46
C LEU A 125 -7.62 -6.85 -9.23
N VAL A 126 -6.48 -7.16 -8.61
CA VAL A 126 -5.37 -6.21 -8.41
C VAL A 126 -4.85 -5.69 -9.74
N VAL A 127 -4.62 -6.58 -10.71
CA VAL A 127 -4.18 -6.19 -12.06
C VAL A 127 -5.19 -5.26 -12.72
N PHE A 128 -6.49 -5.56 -12.65
CA PHE A 128 -7.53 -4.70 -13.21
C PHE A 128 -7.60 -3.32 -12.52
N LEU A 129 -7.44 -3.25 -11.20
CA LEU A 129 -7.49 -1.98 -10.46
C LEU A 129 -6.31 -1.05 -10.78
N GLU A 130 -5.14 -1.60 -11.09
CA GLU A 130 -3.92 -0.84 -11.35
C GLU A 130 -3.67 -0.58 -12.84
N TRP A 131 -4.33 -1.29 -13.75
CA TRP A 131 -4.14 -1.11 -15.18
C TRP A 131 -4.83 0.16 -15.71
N LYS A 132 -4.13 1.29 -15.66
CA LYS A 132 -4.69 2.61 -16.01
C LYS A 132 -5.10 2.78 -17.48
N LYS A 133 -4.50 2.04 -18.41
CA LYS A 133 -4.65 2.21 -19.86
C LYS A 133 -5.56 1.17 -20.53
N PHE A 134 -6.48 0.55 -19.78
CA PHE A 134 -7.31 -0.50 -20.36
C PHE A 134 -8.46 0.10 -21.19
N PRO A 135 -8.59 -0.20 -22.49
CA PRO A 135 -9.74 0.23 -23.29
C PRO A 135 -11.02 -0.42 -22.73
N GLY A 136 -12.01 0.39 -22.35
CA GLY A 136 -13.27 -0.09 -21.75
C GLY A 136 -13.32 -0.02 -20.21
N ARG A 137 -12.34 0.63 -19.57
CA ARG A 137 -12.31 0.86 -18.12
C ARG A 137 -13.62 1.42 -17.56
N ASP A 138 -14.32 2.30 -18.30
CA ASP A 138 -15.54 2.96 -17.83
C ASP A 138 -16.66 1.96 -17.49
N LYS A 139 -16.79 0.88 -18.28
CA LYS A 139 -17.80 -0.17 -18.02
C LYS A 139 -17.47 -0.97 -16.77
N TYR A 140 -16.19 -1.29 -16.57
CA TYR A 140 -15.74 -2.05 -15.39
C TYR A 140 -15.78 -1.19 -14.13
N ASN A 141 -15.36 0.07 -14.23
CA ASN A 141 -15.48 1.03 -13.15
C ASN A 141 -16.94 1.11 -12.70
N MET A 142 -17.92 1.19 -13.61
CA MET A 142 -19.34 1.22 -13.22
C MET A 142 -19.74 0.02 -12.35
N VAL A 143 -19.33 -1.21 -12.70
CA VAL A 143 -19.63 -2.41 -11.90
C VAL A 143 -18.89 -2.36 -10.56
N ILE A 144 -17.61 -2.02 -10.56
CA ILE A 144 -16.80 -1.96 -9.33
C ILE A 144 -17.34 -0.87 -8.38
N HIS A 145 -17.65 0.32 -8.89
CA HIS A 145 -18.27 1.41 -8.12
C HIS A 145 -19.62 1.00 -7.52
N THR A 146 -20.40 0.18 -8.24
CA THR A 146 -21.73 -0.26 -7.77
C THR A 146 -21.63 -1.23 -6.58
N TYR A 147 -20.67 -2.15 -6.59
CA TYR A 147 -20.56 -3.19 -5.56
C TYR A 147 -19.49 -2.93 -4.49
N PHE A 148 -18.44 -2.19 -4.82
CA PHE A 148 -17.23 -2.05 -4.01
C PHE A 148 -16.77 -0.59 -3.93
N HIS A 149 -17.64 0.28 -3.42
CA HIS A 149 -17.35 1.71 -3.24
C HIS A 149 -16.06 1.99 -2.44
N PHE A 150 -15.63 1.06 -1.56
CA PHE A 150 -14.38 1.22 -0.82
C PHE A 150 -13.12 1.12 -1.72
N LEU A 151 -13.19 0.48 -2.89
CA LEU A 151 -12.04 0.34 -3.82
C LEU A 151 -11.72 1.63 -4.58
N ASP A 152 -12.60 2.62 -4.50
CA ASP A 152 -12.37 3.94 -5.08
C ASP A 152 -11.33 4.71 -4.29
N TYR A 153 -11.30 4.47 -2.99
CA TYR A 153 -10.33 5.07 -2.08
C TYR A 153 -8.98 4.34 -2.12
N ILE A 154 -7.89 5.11 -2.15
CA ILE A 154 -6.51 4.59 -2.10
C ILE A 154 -6.30 3.67 -0.90
N TRP A 155 -6.84 4.04 0.27
CA TRP A 155 -6.72 3.22 1.48
C TRP A 155 -7.48 1.89 1.36
N GLY A 156 -8.66 1.88 0.72
CA GLY A 156 -9.46 0.66 0.54
C GLY A 156 -8.81 -0.32 -0.43
N ARG A 157 -8.14 0.17 -1.47
CA ARG A 157 -7.24 -0.68 -2.31
C ARG A 157 -6.10 -1.26 -1.49
N GLY A 158 -5.48 -0.47 -0.62
CA GLY A 158 -4.44 -0.95 0.29
C GLY A 158 -4.92 -2.07 1.21
N VAL A 159 -6.13 -1.95 1.76
CA VAL A 159 -6.76 -3.01 2.57
C VAL A 159 -6.98 -4.27 1.74
N LEU A 160 -7.50 -4.15 0.51
CA LEU A 160 -7.65 -5.30 -0.40
C LEU A 160 -6.31 -6.00 -0.63
N TYR A 161 -5.23 -5.25 -0.90
CA TYR A 161 -3.90 -5.81 -1.17
C TYR A 161 -3.32 -6.50 0.07
N PHE A 162 -3.54 -5.93 1.24
CA PHE A 162 -3.13 -6.52 2.51
C PHE A 162 -3.88 -7.83 2.81
N VAL A 163 -5.20 -7.86 2.59
CA VAL A 163 -6.02 -9.07 2.78
C VAL A 163 -5.63 -10.15 1.76
N ALA A 164 -5.46 -9.78 0.49
CA ALA A 164 -5.06 -10.72 -0.56
C ALA A 164 -3.65 -11.28 -0.30
N GLY A 165 -2.70 -10.42 0.08
CA GLY A 165 -1.34 -10.82 0.43
C GLY A 165 -1.28 -11.71 1.67
N SER A 166 -2.06 -11.40 2.71
CA SER A 166 -2.09 -12.19 3.95
C SER A 166 -2.74 -13.56 3.73
N LEU A 167 -3.77 -13.64 2.88
CA LEU A 167 -4.35 -14.90 2.45
C LEU A 167 -3.32 -15.79 1.74
N GLN A 168 -2.55 -15.23 0.80
CA GLN A 168 -1.47 -15.98 0.14
C GLN A 168 -0.34 -16.37 1.10
N PHE A 169 0.04 -15.47 2.00
CA PHE A 169 1.08 -15.71 3.00
C PHE A 169 0.74 -16.92 3.91
N SER A 170 -0.56 -17.15 4.18
CA SER A 170 -1.03 -18.25 5.04
C SER A 170 -0.81 -19.66 4.47
N LEU A 171 -0.44 -19.79 3.19
CA LEU A 171 -0.26 -21.07 2.52
C LEU A 171 1.08 -21.76 2.79
N PHE A 172 2.00 -21.09 3.49
CA PHE A 172 3.31 -21.58 3.95
C PHE A 172 4.30 -22.08 2.87
N GLY A 173 3.98 -21.95 1.57
CA GLY A 173 4.96 -22.17 0.50
C GLY A 173 6.02 -21.06 0.50
N LEU A 174 7.31 -21.38 0.33
CA LEU A 174 8.39 -20.37 0.35
C LEU A 174 8.11 -19.20 -0.61
N LEU A 175 7.64 -19.53 -1.82
CA LEU A 175 7.32 -18.56 -2.85
C LEU A 175 6.01 -17.81 -2.55
N ASP A 176 5.03 -18.47 -1.92
CA ASP A 176 3.78 -17.82 -1.46
C ASP A 176 4.04 -16.85 -0.30
N ILE A 177 4.93 -17.21 0.62
CA ILE A 177 5.41 -16.34 1.70
C ILE A 177 6.09 -15.10 1.11
N ALA A 178 6.95 -15.28 0.09
CA ALA A 178 7.66 -14.16 -0.53
C ALA A 178 6.71 -13.21 -1.26
N VAL A 179 5.81 -13.73 -2.10
CA VAL A 179 4.87 -12.92 -2.89
C VAL A 179 3.76 -12.34 -2.01
N GLY A 180 3.17 -13.14 -1.12
CA GLY A 180 2.17 -12.69 -0.16
C GLY A 180 2.73 -11.64 0.81
N GLY A 181 3.95 -11.83 1.31
CA GLY A 181 4.64 -10.86 2.15
C GLY A 181 4.93 -9.54 1.43
N PHE A 182 5.37 -9.62 0.17
CA PHE A 182 5.52 -8.43 -0.70
C PHE A 182 4.18 -7.69 -0.87
N MET A 183 3.09 -8.41 -1.15
CA MET A 183 1.77 -7.79 -1.31
C MET A 183 1.21 -7.19 -0.02
N CYS A 184 1.43 -7.83 1.13
CA CYS A 184 1.13 -7.24 2.44
C CYS A 184 1.86 -5.91 2.63
N PHE A 185 3.15 -5.87 2.30
CA PHE A 185 3.96 -4.65 2.40
C PHE A 185 3.42 -3.55 1.48
N VAL A 186 3.11 -3.86 0.22
CA VAL A 186 2.49 -2.91 -0.72
C VAL A 186 1.14 -2.40 -0.19
N GLY A 187 0.30 -3.27 0.35
CA GLY A 187 -0.98 -2.90 0.95
C GLY A 187 -0.83 -1.91 2.12
N ILE A 188 0.15 -2.14 3.01
CA ILE A 188 0.46 -1.23 4.12
C ILE A 188 0.91 0.14 3.59
N LEU A 189 1.76 0.18 2.56
CA LEU A 189 2.18 1.45 1.95
C LEU A 189 1.00 2.24 1.39
N TYR A 190 0.05 1.58 0.72
CA TYR A 190 -1.18 2.22 0.23
C TYR A 190 -2.02 2.80 1.36
N ILE A 191 -2.18 2.07 2.48
CA ILE A 191 -2.93 2.56 3.64
C ILE A 191 -2.26 3.81 4.23
N ILE A 192 -0.93 3.80 4.38
CA ILE A 192 -0.18 4.94 4.93
C ILE A 192 -0.31 6.16 4.00
N VAL A 193 -0.09 5.97 2.69
CA VAL A 193 -0.21 7.06 1.71
C VAL A 193 -1.63 7.60 1.66
N GLY A 194 -2.65 6.74 1.70
CA GLY A 194 -4.05 7.16 1.76
C GLY A 194 -4.34 8.02 3.00
N LYS A 195 -3.83 7.65 4.17
CA LYS A 195 -3.99 8.44 5.42
C LYS A 195 -3.26 9.79 5.34
N ILE A 196 -2.04 9.82 4.80
CA ILE A 196 -1.27 11.06 4.65
C ILE A 196 -1.98 12.01 3.67
N ALA A 197 -2.43 11.51 2.53
CA ALA A 197 -3.17 12.30 1.55
C ALA A 197 -4.43 12.90 2.18
N HIS A 198 -5.21 12.08 2.89
CA HIS A 198 -6.41 12.56 3.58
C HIS A 198 -6.11 13.64 4.63
N ALA A 199 -5.08 13.44 5.48
CA ALA A 199 -4.68 14.44 6.46
C ALA A 199 -4.23 15.77 5.82
N LYS A 200 -3.53 15.73 4.68
CA LYS A 200 -3.18 16.94 3.92
C LYS A 200 -4.43 17.67 3.43
N PHE A 201 -5.42 16.95 2.92
CA PHE A 201 -6.69 17.54 2.47
C PHE A 201 -7.46 18.20 3.62
N VAL A 202 -7.54 17.55 4.79
CA VAL A 202 -8.19 18.11 5.98
C VAL A 202 -7.47 19.38 6.46
N ASN A 203 -6.14 19.34 6.59
CA ASN A 203 -5.36 20.52 7.02
C ASN A 203 -5.47 21.69 6.02
N ALA A 204 -5.44 21.40 4.71
CA ALA A 204 -5.63 22.41 3.68
C ALA A 204 -7.02 23.05 3.78
N LYS A 205 -8.03 22.25 4.13
CA LYS A 205 -9.39 22.73 4.31
C LYS A 205 -9.57 23.62 5.53
N GLU A 206 -9.02 23.22 6.68
CA GLU A 206 -9.04 24.03 7.91
C GLU A 206 -8.29 25.35 7.76
N ALA A 207 -7.26 25.42 6.91
CA ALA A 207 -6.57 26.66 6.61
C ALA A 207 -7.38 27.61 5.71
N MET A 208 -8.43 27.11 5.03
CA MET A 208 -9.17 27.79 3.95
C MET A 208 -10.64 28.00 4.33
N LEU A 209 -10.88 28.70 5.45
CA LEU A 209 -12.18 28.74 6.13
C LEU A 209 -13.24 29.69 5.55
N SER A 210 -12.95 30.43 4.48
CA SER A 210 -13.90 31.40 3.95
C SER A 210 -14.46 30.95 2.60
N GLU A 211 -15.76 30.65 2.58
CA GLU A 211 -16.52 30.33 1.35
C GLU A 211 -16.35 31.44 0.30
N HIS A 212 -16.21 32.68 0.75
CA HIS A 212 -15.91 33.84 -0.09
C HIS A 212 -14.54 33.73 -0.76
N THR A 213 -13.52 33.25 -0.05
CA THR A 213 -12.18 33.03 -0.62
C THR A 213 -12.22 31.95 -1.70
N ILE A 214 -12.97 30.87 -1.46
CA ILE A 214 -13.13 29.79 -2.44
C ILE A 214 -13.80 30.32 -3.71
N ALA A 215 -14.91 31.05 -3.58
CA ALA A 215 -15.61 31.63 -4.73
C ALA A 215 -14.73 32.64 -5.49
N ALA A 216 -14.00 33.49 -4.77
CA ALA A 216 -13.07 34.43 -5.37
C ALA A 216 -11.95 33.74 -6.16
N LYS A 217 -11.33 32.69 -5.59
CA LYS A 217 -10.28 31.90 -6.26
C LYS A 217 -10.80 31.07 -7.42
N PHE A 218 -12.03 30.58 -7.34
CA PHE A 218 -12.68 29.90 -8.45
C PHE A 218 -12.89 30.86 -9.63
N ASN A 219 -13.43 32.05 -9.36
CA ASN A 219 -13.64 33.07 -10.39
C ASN A 219 -12.31 33.57 -10.98
N GLU A 220 -11.24 33.65 -10.19
CA GLU A 220 -9.89 33.98 -10.66
C GLU A 220 -9.33 32.90 -11.62
N ALA A 221 -9.63 31.63 -11.35
CA ALA A 221 -9.21 30.51 -12.20
C ALA A 221 -10.10 30.31 -13.45
N ASP A 222 -11.36 30.75 -13.42
CA ASP A 222 -12.29 30.72 -14.55
C ASP A 222 -12.01 31.85 -15.56
N VAL A 223 -10.86 31.77 -16.22
CA VAL A 223 -10.42 32.71 -17.27
C VAL A 223 -11.44 32.87 -18.40
N GLU A 224 -12.31 31.88 -18.62
CA GLU A 224 -13.30 31.89 -19.69
C GLU A 224 -14.66 32.46 -19.28
N ASP A 225 -14.87 32.78 -17.99
CA ASP A 225 -16.13 33.27 -17.41
C ASP A 225 -17.35 32.40 -17.77
N LYS A 226 -17.16 31.07 -17.73
CA LYS A 226 -18.20 30.08 -18.08
C LYS A 226 -18.98 29.58 -16.86
N GLY A 227 -18.58 29.97 -15.65
CA GLY A 227 -19.06 29.42 -14.40
C GLY A 227 -18.58 27.99 -14.15
N SER A 228 -17.56 27.53 -14.89
CA SER A 228 -17.04 26.16 -14.80
C SER A 228 -15.57 26.10 -15.16
N ILE A 229 -14.78 25.32 -14.41
CA ILE A 229 -13.34 25.19 -14.62
C ILE A 229 -12.98 23.77 -15.08
N ASN A 230 -11.99 23.68 -15.97
CA ASN A 230 -11.39 22.41 -16.40
C ASN A 230 -10.27 21.96 -15.43
N LEU A 231 -9.64 20.81 -15.70
CA LEU A 231 -8.57 20.24 -14.87
C LEU A 231 -7.37 21.18 -14.69
N GLU A 232 -6.96 21.88 -15.75
CA GLU A 232 -5.80 22.79 -15.72
C GLU A 232 -6.09 24.03 -14.88
N GLN A 233 -7.28 24.61 -15.04
CA GLN A 233 -7.77 25.73 -14.22
C GLN A 233 -7.94 25.31 -12.76
N PHE A 234 -8.39 24.08 -12.51
CA PHE A 234 -8.47 23.52 -11.16
C PHE A 234 -7.08 23.34 -10.52
N GLU A 235 -6.06 22.92 -11.27
CA GLU A 235 -4.68 22.88 -10.80
C GLU A 235 -4.17 24.27 -10.39
N ILE A 236 -4.48 25.30 -11.18
CA ILE A 236 -4.11 26.70 -10.85
C ILE A 236 -4.84 27.16 -9.59
N MET A 237 -6.14 26.89 -9.50
CA MET A 237 -6.97 27.25 -8.35
C MET A 237 -6.42 26.61 -7.07
N THR A 238 -6.15 25.31 -7.09
CA THR A 238 -5.63 24.58 -5.91
C THR A 238 -4.28 25.12 -5.45
N LYS A 239 -3.37 25.44 -6.37
CA LYS A 239 -2.10 26.12 -6.05
C LYS A 239 -2.30 27.52 -5.47
N SER A 240 -3.26 28.29 -5.99
CA SER A 240 -3.58 29.64 -5.49
C SER A 240 -4.19 29.61 -4.08
N LEU A 241 -4.81 28.49 -3.72
CA LEU A 241 -5.29 28.15 -2.38
C LEU A 241 -4.16 27.58 -1.50
N GLY A 242 -2.89 27.74 -1.87
CA GLY A 242 -1.76 27.23 -1.08
C GLY A 242 -1.75 25.71 -0.92
N MET A 243 -2.55 24.99 -1.70
CA MET A 243 -2.54 23.53 -1.70
C MET A 243 -1.47 23.07 -2.66
N GLU A 244 -0.36 22.59 -2.11
CA GLU A 244 0.69 21.92 -2.87
C GLU A 244 0.24 20.48 -3.19
N LEU A 245 -0.74 20.36 -4.09
CA LEU A 245 -1.20 19.09 -4.62
C LEU A 245 -0.34 18.69 -5.81
N GLU A 246 0.05 17.42 -5.87
CA GLU A 246 0.65 16.85 -7.06
C GLU A 246 -0.38 16.73 -8.18
N LYS A 247 0.09 16.75 -9.44
CA LYS A 247 -0.77 16.66 -10.63
C LYS A 247 -1.81 15.52 -10.54
N ARG A 248 -1.42 14.37 -9.98
CA ARG A 248 -2.34 13.24 -9.80
C ARG A 248 -3.34 13.46 -8.67
N GLU A 249 -2.93 14.07 -7.57
CA GLU A 249 -3.85 14.40 -6.47
C GLU A 249 -4.90 15.39 -6.96
N VAL A 250 -4.50 16.35 -7.81
CA VAL A 250 -5.41 17.26 -8.51
C VAL A 250 -6.34 16.50 -9.45
N GLU A 251 -5.83 15.59 -10.28
CA GLU A 251 -6.65 14.73 -11.15
C GLU A 251 -7.68 13.91 -10.36
N ILE A 252 -7.27 13.30 -9.25
CA ILE A 252 -8.16 12.50 -8.39
C ILE A 252 -9.24 13.38 -7.76
N ALA A 253 -8.85 14.48 -7.13
CA ALA A 253 -9.81 15.43 -6.55
C ALA A 253 -10.78 15.96 -7.62
N PHE A 254 -10.28 16.27 -8.82
CA PHE A 254 -11.11 16.71 -9.94
C PHE A 254 -12.11 15.64 -10.41
N LEU A 255 -11.71 14.36 -10.40
CA LEU A 255 -12.59 13.24 -10.76
C LEU A 255 -13.64 12.93 -9.69
N GLU A 256 -13.36 13.22 -8.43
CA GLU A 256 -14.32 13.04 -7.32
C GLU A 256 -15.40 14.13 -7.27
N ILE A 257 -15.13 15.30 -7.86
CA ILE A 257 -16.09 16.39 -7.91
C ILE A 257 -17.15 16.10 -8.99
N PRO A 258 -18.45 16.18 -8.67
CA PRO A 258 -19.52 16.01 -9.65
C PRO A 258 -19.38 16.97 -10.84
N LYS A 259 -19.28 16.40 -12.04
CA LYS A 259 -19.15 17.15 -13.29
C LYS A 259 -20.50 17.69 -13.76
N VAL A 260 -20.48 18.75 -14.57
CA VAL A 260 -21.69 19.35 -15.16
C VAL A 260 -22.40 18.38 -16.10
N SER A 261 -21.62 17.63 -16.88
CA SER A 261 -22.11 16.60 -17.79
C SER A 261 -21.03 15.55 -17.97
N ASP A 262 -21.43 14.29 -18.20
CA ASP A 262 -20.49 13.21 -18.51
C ASP A 262 -19.63 13.48 -19.77
N LYS A 263 -20.08 14.41 -20.61
CA LYS A 263 -19.38 14.81 -21.85
C LYS A 263 -18.41 15.97 -21.66
N GLU A 264 -18.53 16.71 -20.56
CA GLU A 264 -17.74 17.90 -20.31
C GLU A 264 -16.92 17.69 -19.04
N ASP A 265 -15.59 17.56 -19.19
CA ASP A 265 -14.64 17.48 -18.07
C ASP A 265 -14.48 18.85 -17.39
N ARG A 266 -15.58 19.36 -16.82
CA ARG A 266 -15.67 20.64 -16.14
C ARG A 266 -16.49 20.53 -14.86
N ILE A 267 -16.09 21.31 -13.87
CA ILE A 267 -16.74 21.40 -12.56
C ILE A 267 -17.29 22.82 -12.37
N THR A 268 -18.49 22.95 -11.80
CA THR A 268 -19.05 24.24 -11.41
C THR A 268 -18.64 24.62 -9.99
N LEU A 269 -18.75 25.90 -9.66
CA LEU A 269 -18.54 26.40 -8.30
C LEU A 269 -19.43 25.67 -7.29
N GLU A 270 -20.69 25.40 -7.65
CA GLU A 270 -21.63 24.71 -6.77
C GLU A 270 -21.23 23.26 -6.53
N SER A 271 -20.88 22.50 -7.57
CA SER A 271 -20.36 21.13 -7.42
C SER A 271 -19.10 21.11 -6.56
N PHE A 272 -18.18 22.06 -6.78
CA PHE A 272 -16.96 22.18 -5.97
C PHE A 272 -17.28 22.48 -4.51
N LYS A 273 -18.16 23.44 -4.22
CA LYS A 273 -18.60 23.78 -2.85
C LYS A 273 -19.29 22.59 -2.16
N ASN A 274 -20.15 21.88 -2.87
CA ASN A 274 -20.85 20.71 -2.33
C ASN A 274 -19.87 19.58 -2.03
N TRP A 275 -18.90 19.31 -2.91
CA TRP A 275 -17.82 18.35 -2.64
C TRP A 275 -16.96 18.80 -1.45
N TRP A 276 -16.55 20.07 -1.44
CA TRP A 276 -15.72 20.66 -0.39
C TRP A 276 -16.38 20.57 0.98
N THR A 277 -17.66 20.91 1.09
CA THR A 277 -18.42 20.84 2.35
C THR A 277 -18.73 19.41 2.77
N LYS A 278 -19.13 18.54 1.84
CA LYS A 278 -19.42 17.12 2.12
C LYS A 278 -18.20 16.36 2.64
N ALA A 279 -17.00 16.76 2.24
CA ALA A 279 -15.76 16.20 2.77
C ALA A 279 -15.61 16.36 4.31
N ASP A 280 -16.29 17.32 4.96
CA ASP A 280 -16.30 17.41 6.45
C ASP A 280 -17.18 16.33 7.10
N THR A 281 -18.19 15.85 6.39
CA THR A 281 -19.16 14.89 6.95
C THR A 281 -18.75 13.43 6.75
N LEU A 282 -17.64 13.19 6.04
CA LEU A 282 -17.00 11.87 5.97
C LEU A 282 -16.13 11.65 7.21
N ASP A 283 -16.72 11.82 8.39
CA ASP A 283 -16.24 11.16 9.60
C ASP A 283 -16.35 9.66 9.35
N PHE A 284 -15.22 9.01 9.09
CA PHE A 284 -15.12 7.57 8.97
C PHE A 284 -15.51 6.93 10.31
N VAL A 285 -16.74 6.44 10.41
CA VAL A 285 -17.12 5.34 11.32
C VAL A 285 -16.67 4.02 10.70
#